data_AF-A0A7X5X5K9-F1
#
_entry.id   AF-A0A7X5X5K9-F1
#
_cell.length_a   1.000
_cell.length_b   1.000
_cell.length_c   1.000
_cell.angle_alpha   90.00
_cell.angle_beta   90.00
_cell.angle_gamma   90.00
#
_symmetry.space_group_name_H-M   'P 1'
#
loop_
_entity.id
_entity.type
_entity.pdbx_description
1 polymer ?
#
loop_
_entity_poly.entity_id
_entity_poly.type
_entity_poly.pdbx_seq_one_letter_code
_entity_poly.pdbx_strand_id
1 'polypeptide(L)'
;MPDLAPWPDAEVRHLVIVPVPGNSREPAHEHADVRFVLATNVPEAVRPENPDAPLLWLTPDEARMAITEANVLDTLSRVEPLLVR
;
A
#
# COMPACT_ATOMS: atom_id res chain seq x y z
N MET A 1 2.48 -15.57 4.42
CA MET A 1 2.04 -15.85 3.03
C MET A 1 3.25 -16.35 2.26
N PRO A 2 3.22 -17.51 1.59
CA PRO A 2 4.45 -18.11 1.10
C PRO A 2 4.95 -17.58 -0.26
N ASP A 3 4.15 -16.81 -1.02
CA ASP A 3 4.54 -16.31 -2.35
C ASP A 3 4.19 -14.83 -2.54
N LEU A 4 4.90 -13.97 -1.80
CA LEU A 4 4.94 -12.53 -2.08
C LEU A 4 6.38 -12.17 -2.44
N ALA A 5 6.57 -11.62 -3.63
CA ALA A 5 7.86 -11.09 -4.08
C ALA A 5 7.78 -9.58 -4.27
N PRO A 6 8.84 -8.81 -3.99
CA PRO A 6 8.89 -7.40 -4.35
C PRO A 6 8.70 -7.18 -5.85
N TRP A 7 7.94 -6.15 -6.22
CA TRP A 7 7.65 -5.84 -7.62
C TRP A 7 7.66 -4.32 -7.90
N PRO A 8 8.13 -3.90 -9.10
CA PRO A 8 9.01 -4.64 -10.00
C PRO A 8 10.37 -5.01 -9.39
N ASP A 9 10.70 -4.41 -8.24
CA ASP A 9 11.93 -4.61 -7.47
C ASP A 9 11.65 -4.32 -5.97
N ALA A 10 12.69 -4.34 -5.13
CA ALA A 10 12.60 -4.14 -3.69
C ALA A 10 12.68 -2.66 -3.23
N GLU A 11 12.63 -1.70 -4.15
CA GLU A 11 12.71 -0.29 -3.79
C GLU A 11 11.40 0.22 -3.15
N VAL A 12 11.56 1.21 -2.27
CA VAL A 12 10.44 1.93 -1.66
C VAL A 12 9.71 2.72 -2.75
N ARG A 13 8.40 2.50 -2.90
CA ARG A 13 7.58 3.22 -3.88
C ARG A 13 7.08 4.56 -3.37
N HIS A 14 6.81 4.65 -2.08
CA HIS A 14 6.30 5.86 -1.47
C HIS A 14 6.71 5.91 0.01
N LEU A 15 7.33 7.03 0.40
CA LEU A 15 7.69 7.37 1.77
C LEU A 15 7.01 8.68 2.15
N VAL A 16 6.30 8.70 3.27
CA VAL A 16 5.72 9.92 3.86
C VAL A 16 6.19 10.04 5.30
N ILE A 17 6.68 11.23 5.67
CA ILE A 17 7.03 11.54 7.06
C ILE A 17 5.88 12.37 7.65
N VAL A 18 5.28 11.88 8.73
CA VAL A 18 4.12 12.49 9.38
C VAL A 18 4.54 12.97 10.77
N PRO A 19 4.43 14.27 11.08
CA PRO A 19 4.70 14.76 12.42
C PRO A 19 3.59 14.28 13.38
N VAL A 20 4.01 13.75 14.52
CA VAL A 20 3.14 13.30 15.60
C VAL A 20 3.32 14.25 16.78
N PRO A 21 2.25 14.93 17.22
CA PRO A 21 2.33 15.81 18.38
C PRO A 21 2.62 14.97 19.65
N GLY A 22 3.48 15.50 20.50
CA GLY A 22 3.78 14.89 21.79
C GLY A 22 2.56 14.85 22.71
N ASN A 23 2.58 13.93 23.66
CA ASN A 23 1.57 13.80 24.71
C ASN A 23 2.26 13.60 26.08
N SER A 24 1.49 13.31 27.13
CA SER A 24 2.02 13.15 28.49
C SER A 24 2.95 11.95 28.70
N ARG A 25 3.03 11.04 27.73
CA ARG A 25 3.86 9.82 27.78
C ARG A 25 5.02 9.85 26.80
N GLU A 26 4.95 10.64 25.73
CA GLU A 26 5.94 10.62 24.66
C GLU A 26 6.14 12.02 24.05
N PRO A 27 7.39 12.44 23.77
CA PRO A 27 7.65 13.70 23.09
C PRO A 27 7.12 13.70 21.65
N ALA A 28 7.05 14.89 21.05
CA ALA A 28 6.76 15.01 19.62
C ALA A 28 7.83 14.28 18.80
N HIS A 29 7.39 13.55 17.79
CA HIS A 29 8.24 12.72 16.96
C HIS A 29 7.66 12.61 15.54
N GLU A 30 8.31 11.84 14.69
CA GLU A 30 7.88 11.62 13.31
C GLU A 30 7.60 10.14 13.08
N HIS A 31 6.52 9.87 12.37
CA HIS A 31 6.24 8.55 11.81
C HIS A 31 6.64 8.52 10.34
N ALA A 32 7.19 7.39 9.90
CA ALA A 32 7.47 7.13 8.50
C ALA A 32 6.49 6.07 7.98
N ASP A 33 5.60 6.48 7.08
CA ASP A 33 4.82 5.54 6.30
C ASP A 33 5.65 5.10 5.10
N VAL A 34 6.06 3.84 5.07
CA VAL A 34 6.83 3.25 3.98
C VAL A 34 5.96 2.26 3.20
N ARG A 35 5.87 2.44 1.89
CA ARG A 35 5.06 1.58 1.01
C ARG A 35 5.91 0.88 -0.03
N PHE A 36 5.68 -0.43 -0.11
CA PHE A 36 6.24 -1.33 -1.12
C PHE A 36 5.10 -1.90 -1.96
N VAL A 37 5.44 -2.40 -3.15
CA VAL A 37 4.50 -3.17 -3.96
C VAL A 37 5.03 -4.58 -4.08
N LEU A 38 4.12 -5.54 -3.88
CA LEU A 38 4.41 -6.96 -3.94
C LEU A 38 3.54 -7.59 -5.02
N ALA A 39 4.06 -8.64 -5.65
CA ALA A 39 3.33 -9.49 -6.59
C ALA A 39 3.25 -10.92 -6.04
N THR A 40 2.21 -11.64 -6.45
CA THR A 40 2.02 -13.06 -6.17
C THR A 40 1.65 -13.80 -7.45
N ASN A 41 2.13 -15.04 -7.59
CA ASN A 41 1.74 -15.92 -8.69
C ASN A 41 0.59 -16.86 -8.30
N VAL A 42 0.09 -16.76 -7.07
CA VAL A 42 -1.01 -17.59 -6.52
C VAL A 42 -2.13 -16.71 -5.94
N PRO A 43 -2.77 -15.85 -6.74
CA PRO A 43 -3.78 -14.89 -6.26
C PRO A 43 -4.95 -15.57 -5.52
N GLU A 44 -5.30 -16.80 -5.89
CA GLU A 44 -6.35 -17.61 -5.25
C GLU A 44 -6.02 -18.04 -3.80
N ALA A 45 -4.75 -17.94 -3.39
CA ALA A 45 -4.30 -18.21 -2.03
C ALA A 45 -4.40 -16.98 -1.11
N VAL A 46 -4.66 -15.78 -1.66
CA VAL A 46 -4.84 -14.55 -0.87
C VAL A 46 -6.12 -14.64 -0.05
N ARG A 47 -6.04 -14.21 1.21
CA ARG A 47 -7.16 -14.21 2.16
C ARG A 47 -7.25 -12.84 2.82
N PRO A 48 -8.47 -12.34 3.08
CA PRO A 48 -8.65 -11.13 3.88
C PRO A 48 -8.11 -11.38 5.30
N GLU A 49 -7.76 -10.29 5.99
CA GLU A 49 -7.26 -10.37 7.37
C GLU A 49 -8.30 -10.93 8.35
N ASN A 50 -9.57 -10.63 8.12
CA ASN A 50 -10.70 -11.11 8.90
C ASN A 50 -11.98 -11.16 8.02
N PRO A 51 -13.08 -11.79 8.49
CA PRO A 51 -14.30 -11.97 7.68
C PRO A 51 -14.98 -10.67 7.21
N ASP A 52 -14.76 -9.55 7.91
CA ASP A 52 -15.39 -8.27 7.61
C ASP A 52 -14.49 -7.36 6.74
N ALA A 53 -13.25 -7.78 6.48
CA ALA A 53 -12.31 -7.02 5.66
C ALA A 53 -12.52 -7.35 4.17
N PRO A 54 -12.86 -6.35 3.32
CA PRO A 54 -13.03 -6.60 1.89
C PRO A 54 -11.69 -6.93 1.23
N LEU A 55 -11.70 -7.97 0.38
CA LEU A 55 -10.59 -8.33 -0.52
C LEU A 55 -11.10 -8.25 -1.95
N LEU A 56 -10.53 -7.34 -2.74
CA LEU A 56 -10.94 -7.08 -4.11
C LEU A 56 -9.72 -7.15 -5.04
N TRP A 57 -9.91 -7.81 -6.19
CA TRP A 57 -8.99 -7.72 -7.32
C TRP A 57 -9.53 -6.66 -8.26
N LEU A 58 -8.78 -5.58 -8.45
CA LEU A 58 -9.19 -4.41 -9.25
C LEU A 58 -8.12 -4.12 -10.30
N THR A 59 -8.55 -3.61 -11.44
CA THR A 59 -7.67 -2.89 -12.37
C THR A 59 -7.25 -1.55 -11.74
N PRO A 60 -6.19 -0.90 -12.25
CA PRO A 60 -5.75 0.39 -11.70
C PRO A 60 -6.84 1.48 -11.76
N ASP A 61 -7.57 1.56 -12.86
CA ASP A 61 -8.68 2.51 -13.01
C ASP A 61 -9.80 2.26 -11.99
N GLU A 62 -10.18 0.99 -11.79
CA GLU A 62 -11.17 0.61 -10.78
C GLU A 62 -10.68 0.92 -9.36
N ALA A 63 -9.40 0.68 -9.07
CA ALA A 63 -8.81 1.02 -7.77
C ALA A 63 -8.84 2.53 -7.52
N ARG A 64 -8.53 3.35 -8.53
CA ARG A 64 -8.63 4.82 -8.45
C ARG A 64 -10.05 5.30 -8.18
N MET A 65 -11.06 4.60 -8.71
CA MET A 65 -12.47 4.93 -8.48
C MET A 65 -12.97 4.48 -7.10
N ALA A 66 -12.40 3.40 -6.55
CA ALA A 66 -12.83 2.81 -5.29
C ALA A 66 -12.23 3.48 -4.04
N ILE A 67 -11.06 4.11 -4.17
CA ILE A 67 -10.29 4.68 -3.06
C ILE A 67 -10.56 6.18 -2.91
N THR A 68 -10.65 6.65 -1.66
CA THR A 68 -10.84 8.08 -1.34
C THR A 68 -9.65 8.71 -0.63
N GLU A 69 -8.80 7.87 -0.02
CA GLU A 69 -7.65 8.24 0.76
C GLU A 69 -6.54 8.79 -0.13
N ALA A 70 -6.24 10.09 0.01
CA ALA A 70 -5.28 10.79 -0.84
C ALA A 70 -3.89 10.13 -0.84
N ASN A 71 -3.40 9.65 0.31
CA ASN A 71 -2.11 8.97 0.41
C ASN A 71 -2.06 7.64 -0.36
N VAL A 72 -3.19 6.93 -0.47
CA VAL A 72 -3.31 5.70 -1.26
C VAL A 72 -3.41 6.04 -2.74
N LEU A 73 -4.18 7.07 -3.11
CA LEU A 73 -4.24 7.58 -4.49
C LEU A 73 -2.86 8.04 -5.00
N ASP A 74 -2.09 8.73 -4.16
CA ASP A 74 -0.70 9.11 -4.46
C ASP A 74 0.20 7.89 -4.64
N THR A 75 -0.07 6.80 -3.93
CA THR A 75 0.67 5.56 -4.11
C THR A 75 0.29 4.90 -5.44
N LEU A 76 -1.00 4.81 -5.76
CA LEU A 76 -1.49 4.24 -7.02
C LEU A 76 -0.92 4.96 -8.24
N SER A 77 -0.91 6.30 -8.25
CA SER A 77 -0.34 7.08 -9.36
C SER A 77 1.16 6.84 -9.61
N ARG A 78 1.91 6.44 -8.58
CA ARG A 78 3.33 6.07 -8.71
C ARG A 78 3.52 4.65 -9.24
N VAL A 79 2.54 3.77 -9.02
CA VAL A 79 2.59 2.35 -9.40
C VAL A 79 2.05 2.11 -10.81
N GLU A 80 1.01 2.84 -11.20
CA GLU A 80 0.35 2.73 -12.51
C GLU A 80 1.33 2.71 -13.71
N PRO A 81 2.33 3.61 -13.82
CA PRO A 81 3.28 3.59 -14.94
C PRO A 81 4.14 2.31 -15.01
N LEU A 82 4.27 1.57 -13.90
CA LEU A 82 5.05 0.35 -13.83
C LEU A 82 4.27 -0.86 -14.39
N LEU A 83 2.94 -0.77 -14.47
CA LEU A 83 2.06 -1.86 -14.93
C LEU A 83 1.92 -1.93 -16.46
N VAL A 84 2.26 -0.87 -17.19
CA VAL A 84 2.14 -0.76 -18.66
C VAL A 84 3.39 -1.29 -19.39
N ARG A 85 4.26 -2.01 -18.68
CA ARG A 85 5.55 -2.48 -19.17
C ARG A 85 5.53 -3.96 -19.48
#